data_AF-A0A8B7DG26-F1
#
_entry.id   AF-A0A8B7DG26-F1
#
_cell.length_a   1.000
_cell.length_b   1.000
_cell.length_c   1.000
_cell.angle_alpha   90.00
_cell.angle_beta   90.00
_cell.angle_gamma   90.00
#
_symmetry.space_group_name_H-M   'P 1'
#
loop_
_entity.id
_entity.type
_entity.pdbx_description
1 polymer ?
#
loop_
_entity_poly.entity_id
_entity_poly.type
_entity_poly.pdbx_seq_one_letter_code
_entity_poly.pdbx_strand_id
1 'polypeptide(L)'
;YIIGNAPTPLVKGKLIAEIPKLDKEYLISLDIIPNKFVAGWHSVIHFTTGSDSDRVPETGLQPVVILPTDYIHHIKEFTLIQSALLGTLYVLKKEYTISFKLKPIKYSKGWKSVLHLTLGKDYGTYGDRNPGVWFHEDGSGKLSIFAAVSGNVNYYVETTSLPLNAWSYLKIYQSFMDGKYWFSVDLNGINIHRVENIDARDFKTLKVYASDLWYASQEGLISDLLIINGKAEYIVGNMHTPLIRGKIVAEIPKLDKEYLISFDVNPNKFVVGWHSVIHFTTGSDGDRVPGIWFHEDGNGGLHIAAAINGNTNRYFNTKPIGINKWSNIEISQTLKGAVYVYTIKINEEMVFSEINNQAQYFDNVKVYASDPWYEVQDGLIKNLFLCNGPSSNVQLPSPVILPRDFINDASEMIIKRNNLVATMVLLKTQFSVSFELKPTLYKTGWHSVFHMTIGQNLENYGDRNPGIWFNNDGSGKLHVAFSINGNNNYFFTTKSSLPLNEWSKIEILQRLQFSVYVFEVRLNEKVVFTINNNDARDFKNVKVYVSDPWYNAQPGLVKNIKITNSI
;
A
#
# COMPACT_ATOMS: atom_id res chain seq x y z
N TYR A 1 -21.78 -26.25 -19.61
CA TYR A 1 -20.40 -26.71 -19.90
C TYR A 1 -20.40 -27.46 -21.21
N ILE A 2 -19.64 -26.96 -22.19
CA ILE A 2 -19.68 -27.45 -23.58
C ILE A 2 -18.59 -28.51 -23.82
N ILE A 3 -17.49 -28.43 -23.10
CA ILE A 3 -16.45 -29.45 -23.00
C ILE A 3 -16.42 -29.86 -21.52
N GLY A 4 -16.44 -31.16 -21.22
CA GLY A 4 -16.30 -31.64 -19.84
C GLY A 4 -14.92 -31.29 -19.24
N ASN A 5 -14.72 -31.57 -17.95
CA ASN A 5 -13.48 -31.23 -17.21
C ASN A 5 -12.21 -31.98 -17.69
N ALA A 6 -12.25 -32.67 -18.83
CA ALA A 6 -11.12 -33.41 -19.38
C ALA A 6 -10.27 -32.51 -20.29
N PRO A 7 -8.94 -32.45 -20.08
CA PRO A 7 -8.04 -31.71 -20.96
C PRO A 7 -8.20 -32.17 -22.41
N THR A 8 -8.58 -31.26 -23.30
CA THR A 8 -8.76 -31.55 -24.72
C THR A 8 -7.61 -30.94 -25.52
N PRO A 9 -6.85 -31.73 -26.31
CA PRO A 9 -5.77 -31.20 -27.13
C PRO A 9 -6.29 -30.18 -28.17
N LEU A 10 -5.53 -29.09 -28.35
CA LEU A 10 -5.80 -28.10 -29.39
C LEU A 10 -5.41 -28.68 -30.75
N VAL A 11 -6.41 -28.93 -31.60
CA VAL A 11 -6.23 -29.46 -32.95
C VAL A 11 -6.85 -28.48 -33.94
N LYS A 12 -6.06 -28.01 -34.92
CA LYS A 12 -6.54 -27.07 -35.95
C LYS A 12 -7.72 -27.69 -36.71
N GLY A 13 -8.82 -26.93 -36.82
CA GLY A 13 -10.02 -27.34 -37.55
C GLY A 13 -10.94 -28.32 -36.80
N LYS A 14 -10.65 -28.65 -35.55
CA LYS A 14 -11.54 -29.48 -34.73
C LYS A 14 -12.76 -28.68 -34.29
N LEU A 15 -13.94 -29.08 -34.75
CA LEU A 15 -15.21 -28.60 -34.22
C LEU A 15 -15.35 -29.06 -32.76
N ILE A 16 -15.52 -28.10 -31.84
CA ILE A 16 -15.61 -28.37 -30.41
C ILE A 16 -17.07 -28.59 -30.00
N ALA A 17 -17.98 -27.75 -30.49
CA ALA A 17 -19.42 -27.89 -30.31
C ALA A 17 -20.19 -26.97 -31.25
N GLU A 18 -21.44 -27.33 -31.51
CA GLU A 18 -22.42 -26.46 -32.12
C GLU A 18 -23.40 -25.96 -31.05
N ILE A 19 -23.61 -24.65 -31.00
CA ILE A 19 -24.58 -24.03 -30.12
C ILE A 19 -25.74 -23.53 -30.99
N PRO A 20 -26.93 -24.17 -30.94
CA PRO A 20 -28.02 -23.86 -31.87
C PRO A 20 -28.53 -22.41 -31.79
N LYS A 21 -28.42 -21.79 -30.61
CA LYS A 21 -28.83 -20.41 -30.35
C LYS A 21 -28.04 -19.86 -29.16
N LEU A 22 -27.44 -18.69 -29.33
CA LEU A 22 -26.86 -17.90 -28.24
C LEU A 22 -27.87 -16.82 -27.84
N ASP A 23 -28.06 -16.63 -26.53
CA ASP A 23 -28.85 -15.51 -26.02
C ASP A 23 -28.11 -14.18 -26.25
N LYS A 24 -28.82 -13.06 -26.06
CA LYS A 24 -28.24 -11.72 -26.25
C LYS A 24 -27.03 -11.43 -25.35
N GLU A 25 -26.96 -12.10 -24.20
CA GLU A 25 -25.84 -12.07 -23.27
C GLU A 25 -25.40 -13.50 -22.96
N TYR A 26 -24.11 -13.75 -23.01
CA TYR A 26 -23.53 -15.06 -22.71
C TYR A 26 -22.12 -14.90 -22.15
N LEU A 27 -21.69 -15.88 -21.34
CA LEU A 27 -20.34 -15.96 -20.79
C LEU A 27 -19.62 -17.17 -21.38
N ILE A 28 -18.41 -16.94 -21.87
CA ILE A 28 -17.49 -17.99 -22.31
C ILE A 28 -16.30 -17.98 -21.35
N SER A 29 -16.06 -19.12 -20.68
CA SER A 29 -14.91 -19.32 -19.80
C SER A 29 -14.10 -20.50 -20.33
N LEU A 30 -12.77 -20.33 -20.37
CA LEU A 30 -11.84 -21.32 -20.91
C LEU A 30 -10.50 -21.24 -20.17
N ASP A 31 -9.98 -22.41 -19.81
CA ASP A 31 -8.64 -22.58 -19.24
C ASP A 31 -7.72 -23.17 -20.31
N ILE A 32 -6.64 -22.47 -20.65
CA ILE A 32 -5.66 -22.92 -21.66
C ILE A 32 -4.31 -23.16 -20.98
N ILE A 33 -3.75 -24.35 -21.20
CA ILE A 33 -2.41 -24.72 -20.75
C ILE A 33 -1.51 -24.88 -21.97
N PRO A 34 -0.71 -23.85 -22.35
CA PRO A 34 0.21 -23.96 -23.48
C PRO A 34 1.44 -24.80 -23.09
N ASN A 35 1.67 -25.91 -23.80
CA ASN A 35 2.86 -26.76 -23.60
C ASN A 35 4.12 -26.18 -24.27
N LYS A 36 3.97 -25.26 -25.23
CA LYS A 36 5.06 -24.58 -25.95
C LYS A 36 4.53 -23.32 -26.64
N PHE A 37 5.33 -22.25 -26.65
CA PHE A 37 5.09 -21.09 -27.50
C PHE A 37 5.84 -21.24 -28.83
N VAL A 38 5.16 -20.95 -29.94
CA VAL A 38 5.72 -20.98 -31.30
C VAL A 38 5.63 -19.58 -31.90
N ALA A 39 6.63 -19.23 -32.72
CA ALA A 39 6.67 -17.92 -33.39
C ALA A 39 5.62 -17.86 -34.51
N GLY A 40 4.88 -16.74 -34.57
CA GLY A 40 3.76 -16.55 -35.51
C GLY A 40 2.41 -16.46 -34.80
N TRP A 41 1.36 -16.12 -35.55
CA TRP A 41 0.01 -16.00 -35.02
C TRP A 41 -0.76 -17.33 -35.16
N HIS A 42 -1.31 -17.82 -34.04
CA HIS A 42 -2.08 -19.06 -33.96
C HIS A 42 -3.39 -18.80 -33.20
N SER A 43 -4.52 -19.29 -33.71
CA SER A 43 -5.80 -19.27 -33.00
C SER A 43 -5.95 -20.48 -32.08
N VAL A 44 -6.54 -20.28 -30.90
CA VAL A 44 -6.81 -21.35 -29.92
C VAL A 44 -8.25 -21.84 -30.01
N ILE A 45 -9.21 -20.92 -30.09
CA ILE A 45 -10.64 -21.19 -30.29
C ILE A 45 -11.17 -20.18 -31.32
N HIS A 46 -12.05 -20.64 -32.22
CA HIS A 46 -12.72 -19.81 -33.22
C HIS A 46 -14.23 -20.07 -33.14
N PHE A 47 -15.02 -19.00 -33.05
CA PHE A 47 -16.48 -19.05 -33.14
C PHE A 47 -16.89 -18.59 -34.53
N THR A 48 -17.70 -19.39 -35.21
CA THR A 48 -18.24 -19.04 -36.53
C THR A 48 -19.73 -19.35 -36.57
N THR A 49 -20.50 -18.48 -37.21
CA THR A 49 -21.88 -18.77 -37.60
C THR A 49 -21.81 -19.47 -38.96
N GLY A 50 -22.26 -20.71 -39.04
CA GLY A 50 -22.07 -21.57 -40.22
C GLY A 50 -22.50 -20.91 -41.54
N SER A 51 -21.54 -20.34 -42.26
CA SER A 51 -21.59 -20.08 -43.70
C SER A 51 -20.16 -19.95 -44.22
N ASP A 52 -19.58 -21.08 -44.62
CA ASP A 52 -18.33 -21.15 -45.39
C ASP A 52 -18.60 -20.69 -46.83
N SER A 53 -18.79 -19.39 -47.03
CA SER A 53 -18.66 -18.76 -48.36
C SER A 53 -18.65 -17.24 -48.19
N ASP A 54 -17.51 -16.68 -47.77
CA ASP A 54 -17.01 -15.40 -48.27
C ASP A 54 -15.65 -15.14 -47.63
N ARG A 55 -14.57 -15.47 -48.35
CA ARG A 55 -13.23 -14.99 -48.03
C ARG A 55 -13.19 -13.50 -48.31
N VAL A 56 -13.51 -12.68 -47.31
CA VAL A 56 -13.02 -11.32 -47.25
C VAL A 56 -11.52 -11.38 -46.89
N PRO A 57 -10.63 -10.71 -47.63
CA PRO A 57 -9.24 -10.59 -47.19
C PRO A 57 -9.21 -9.71 -45.94
N GLU A 58 -9.09 -10.32 -44.75
CA GLU A 58 -8.85 -9.58 -43.51
C GLU A 58 -7.43 -9.01 -43.51
N THR A 59 -7.27 -7.84 -44.12
CA THR A 59 -6.32 -6.84 -43.63
C THR A 59 -6.97 -6.16 -42.43
N GLY A 60 -6.77 -6.73 -41.25
CA GLY A 60 -7.30 -6.16 -40.01
C GLY A 60 -6.78 -6.93 -38.82
N LEU A 61 -5.83 -6.34 -38.10
CA LEU A 61 -5.39 -6.81 -36.80
C LEU A 61 -6.62 -6.89 -35.88
N GLN A 62 -7.00 -8.10 -35.46
CA GLN A 62 -8.02 -8.26 -34.42
C GLN A 62 -7.35 -8.32 -33.04
N PRO A 63 -7.78 -7.48 -32.07
CA PRO A 63 -7.09 -7.31 -30.79
C PRO A 63 -7.32 -8.48 -29.83
N VAL A 64 -6.32 -8.76 -29.00
CA VAL A 64 -6.47 -9.54 -27.77
C VAL A 64 -7.43 -8.77 -26.85
N VAL A 65 -8.59 -9.34 -26.54
CA VAL A 65 -9.57 -8.74 -25.64
C VAL A 65 -9.12 -9.00 -24.20
N ILE A 66 -8.55 -7.98 -23.56
CA ILE A 66 -8.41 -7.95 -22.10
C ILE A 66 -9.77 -7.57 -21.53
N LEU A 67 -10.42 -8.49 -20.81
CA LEU A 67 -11.69 -8.21 -20.15
C LEU A 67 -11.51 -7.11 -19.09
N PRO A 68 -12.48 -6.19 -18.94
CA PRO A 68 -12.37 -5.20 -17.88
C PRO A 68 -12.34 -5.83 -16.49
N THR A 69 -11.69 -5.15 -15.54
CA THR A 69 -11.58 -5.55 -14.15
C THR A 69 -12.14 -4.48 -13.22
N ASP A 70 -12.45 -4.86 -11.98
CA ASP A 70 -12.97 -3.92 -10.96
C ASP A 70 -11.85 -3.06 -10.36
N TYR A 71 -10.64 -3.59 -10.34
CA TYR A 71 -9.41 -2.95 -9.87
C TYR A 71 -8.20 -3.56 -10.58
N ILE A 72 -7.05 -2.90 -10.46
CA ILE A 72 -5.74 -3.41 -10.89
C ILE A 72 -4.82 -3.40 -9.66
N HIS A 73 -4.18 -4.54 -9.39
CA HIS A 73 -3.22 -4.67 -8.29
C HIS A 73 -2.05 -5.53 -8.75
N HIS A 74 -0.91 -4.88 -9.02
CA HIS A 74 0.35 -5.49 -9.42
C HIS A 74 1.42 -5.19 -8.38
N ILE A 75 1.81 -6.20 -7.61
CA ILE A 75 2.82 -6.09 -6.56
C ILE A 75 4.23 -6.20 -7.13
N LYS A 76 4.39 -6.94 -8.24
CA LYS A 76 5.72 -7.20 -8.82
C LYS A 76 6.30 -5.96 -9.49
N GLU A 77 7.63 -5.88 -9.46
CA GLU A 77 8.38 -4.89 -10.22
C GLU A 77 8.28 -5.17 -11.72
N PHE A 78 8.05 -4.12 -12.52
CA PHE A 78 8.10 -4.20 -13.98
C PHE A 78 8.67 -2.91 -14.59
N THR A 79 9.27 -3.06 -15.78
CA THR A 79 9.83 -1.94 -16.55
C THR A 79 8.72 -1.18 -17.28
N LEU A 80 8.89 0.13 -17.38
CA LEU A 80 8.04 0.99 -18.20
C LEU A 80 8.30 0.74 -19.70
N ILE A 81 7.33 0.14 -20.37
CA ILE A 81 7.40 -0.20 -21.81
C ILE A 81 6.30 0.58 -22.52
N GLN A 82 6.65 1.35 -23.55
CA GLN A 82 5.68 2.17 -24.27
C GLN A 82 4.52 1.32 -24.80
N SER A 83 3.29 1.84 -24.66
CA SER A 83 2.03 1.17 -25.06
C SER A 83 1.71 -0.12 -24.30
N ALA A 84 2.34 -0.40 -23.14
CA ALA A 84 2.01 -1.58 -22.35
C ALA A 84 0.66 -1.43 -21.64
N LEU A 85 -0.39 -2.04 -22.20
CA LEU A 85 -1.71 -2.10 -21.60
C LEU A 85 -1.70 -3.05 -20.39
N LEU A 86 -1.90 -2.49 -19.20
CA LEU A 86 -1.98 -3.24 -17.95
C LEU A 86 -3.37 -3.83 -17.72
N GLY A 87 -4.41 -3.14 -18.21
CA GLY A 87 -5.79 -3.59 -18.08
C GLY A 87 -6.79 -2.53 -18.49
N THR A 88 -8.06 -2.90 -18.44
CA THR A 88 -9.18 -1.97 -18.60
C THR A 88 -10.03 -2.04 -17.34
N LEU A 89 -10.43 -0.91 -16.77
CA LEU A 89 -11.36 -0.87 -15.63
C LEU A 89 -12.80 -0.81 -16.15
N TYR A 90 -13.74 -1.54 -15.52
CA TYR A 90 -15.17 -1.37 -15.82
C TYR A 90 -15.59 0.09 -15.60
N VAL A 91 -15.15 0.66 -14.48
CA VAL A 91 -15.38 2.05 -14.12
C VAL A 91 -14.29 2.50 -13.14
N LEU A 92 -13.79 3.72 -13.32
CA LEU A 92 -13.14 4.49 -12.27
C LEU A 92 -14.19 5.46 -11.72
N LYS A 93 -14.65 5.23 -10.49
CA LYS A 93 -15.71 6.01 -9.85
C LYS A 93 -15.21 7.40 -9.44
N LYS A 94 -16.12 8.26 -8.99
CA LYS A 94 -15.80 9.56 -8.38
C LYS A 94 -14.92 9.46 -7.13
N GLU A 95 -14.91 8.32 -6.44
CA GLU A 95 -13.97 8.06 -5.36
C GLU A 95 -13.03 6.94 -5.78
N TYR A 96 -11.73 7.18 -5.71
CA TYR A 96 -10.73 6.22 -6.14
C TYR A 96 -9.38 6.47 -5.49
N THR A 97 -8.57 5.43 -5.46
CA THR A 97 -7.16 5.45 -5.05
C THR A 97 -6.30 4.85 -6.16
N ILE A 98 -5.28 5.60 -6.60
CA ILE A 98 -4.21 5.14 -7.46
C ILE A 98 -2.91 5.30 -6.70
N SER A 99 -2.13 4.25 -6.53
CA SER A 99 -0.81 4.35 -5.91
C SER A 99 0.19 3.40 -6.53
N PHE A 100 1.46 3.81 -6.56
CA PHE A 100 2.55 2.97 -7.03
C PHE A 100 3.89 3.50 -6.54
N LYS A 101 4.91 2.63 -6.52
CA LYS A 101 6.31 3.01 -6.37
C LYS A 101 6.93 3.20 -7.74
N LEU A 102 7.71 4.26 -7.90
CA LEU A 102 8.41 4.62 -9.13
C LEU A 102 9.91 4.79 -8.86
N LYS A 103 10.74 4.14 -9.68
CA LYS A 103 12.20 4.29 -9.65
C LYS A 103 12.70 4.72 -11.04
N PRO A 104 12.98 6.02 -11.27
CA PRO A 104 13.56 6.47 -12.52
C PRO A 104 15.04 6.10 -12.61
N ILE A 105 15.49 5.65 -13.79
CA ILE A 105 16.89 5.25 -14.03
C ILE A 105 17.68 6.40 -14.66
N LYS A 106 17.03 7.20 -15.52
CA LYS A 106 17.67 8.31 -16.25
C LYS A 106 16.69 9.43 -16.55
N TYR A 107 17.16 10.68 -16.53
CA TYR A 107 16.39 11.81 -17.06
C TYR A 107 16.84 12.20 -18.47
N SER A 108 15.88 12.63 -19.26
CA SER A 108 16.10 13.15 -20.61
C SER A 108 15.04 14.20 -20.93
N LYS A 109 15.35 15.10 -21.86
CA LYS A 109 14.40 16.11 -22.32
C LYS A 109 13.24 15.48 -23.12
N GLY A 110 12.13 16.20 -23.17
CA GLY A 110 10.85 15.78 -23.74
C GLY A 110 9.98 15.03 -22.75
N TRP A 111 8.67 15.10 -22.93
CA TRP A 111 7.69 14.39 -22.11
C TRP A 111 7.95 12.88 -22.12
N LYS A 112 8.14 12.27 -20.94
CA LYS A 112 8.36 10.82 -20.81
C LYS A 112 7.25 10.16 -20.00
N SER A 113 6.52 9.24 -20.63
CA SER A 113 5.31 8.65 -20.04
C SER A 113 5.63 7.60 -18.98
N VAL A 114 4.81 7.56 -17.94
CA VAL A 114 4.91 6.64 -16.80
C VAL A 114 3.64 5.82 -16.63
N LEU A 115 2.49 6.48 -16.44
CA LEU A 115 1.20 5.80 -16.23
C LEU A 115 0.10 6.65 -16.86
N HIS A 116 -0.80 6.04 -17.63
CA HIS A 116 -1.91 6.77 -18.25
C HIS A 116 -3.21 5.98 -18.16
N LEU A 117 -4.18 6.56 -17.45
CA LEU A 117 -5.56 6.11 -17.41
C LEU A 117 -6.38 6.97 -18.38
N THR A 118 -6.97 6.34 -19.39
CA THR A 118 -7.59 7.04 -20.55
C THR A 118 -8.88 6.39 -21.05
N LEU A 119 -9.80 7.22 -21.57
CA LEU A 119 -10.99 6.80 -22.32
C LEU A 119 -10.66 6.39 -23.77
N GLY A 120 -9.39 6.45 -24.19
CA GLY A 120 -8.92 6.01 -25.50
C GLY A 120 -8.20 7.07 -26.33
N LYS A 121 -8.06 8.30 -25.82
CA LYS A 121 -7.29 9.38 -26.45
C LYS A 121 -6.23 9.94 -25.50
N ASP A 122 -5.25 10.63 -26.05
CA ASP A 122 -4.24 11.32 -25.25
C ASP A 122 -4.86 12.44 -24.41
N TYR A 123 -5.57 13.35 -25.09
CA TYR A 123 -6.18 14.54 -24.50
C TYR A 123 -7.37 15.00 -25.35
N GLY A 124 -8.18 15.91 -24.78
CA GLY A 124 -9.22 16.66 -25.49
C GLY A 124 -10.61 16.52 -24.87
N THR A 125 -10.89 15.38 -24.25
CA THR A 125 -12.16 15.09 -23.57
C THR A 125 -11.93 15.00 -22.06
N TYR A 126 -12.90 15.45 -21.27
CA TYR A 126 -12.87 15.27 -19.82
C TYR A 126 -12.84 13.77 -19.49
N GLY A 127 -11.71 13.29 -18.97
CA GLY A 127 -11.46 11.87 -18.70
C GLY A 127 -10.37 11.21 -19.58
N ASP A 128 -9.91 11.86 -20.65
CA ASP A 128 -8.85 11.30 -21.51
C ASP A 128 -7.51 11.18 -20.75
N ARG A 129 -7.27 12.06 -19.76
CA ARG A 129 -6.18 11.95 -18.79
C ARG A 129 -6.79 11.93 -17.40
N ASN A 130 -6.96 10.75 -16.80
CA ASN A 130 -7.54 10.66 -15.46
C ASN A 130 -6.99 9.52 -14.58
N PRO A 131 -5.76 9.67 -14.06
CA PRO A 131 -4.75 10.64 -14.43
C PRO A 131 -3.82 10.12 -15.53
N GLY A 132 -3.07 11.02 -16.15
CA GLY A 132 -1.83 10.72 -16.84
C GLY A 132 -0.63 11.26 -16.07
N VAL A 133 0.48 10.53 -16.08
CA VAL A 133 1.71 10.83 -15.34
C VAL A 133 2.90 10.75 -16.28
N TRP A 134 3.64 11.85 -16.39
CA TRP A 134 4.86 11.96 -17.19
C TRP A 134 6.00 12.56 -16.36
N PHE A 135 7.24 12.33 -16.76
CA PHE A 135 8.33 13.23 -16.40
C PHE A 135 8.29 14.49 -17.27
N HIS A 136 8.57 15.62 -16.62
CA HIS A 136 8.52 16.95 -17.23
C HIS A 136 9.55 17.09 -18.37
N GLU A 137 9.18 17.85 -19.40
CA GLU A 137 9.94 17.93 -20.66
C GLU A 137 11.32 18.59 -20.56
N ASP A 138 11.56 19.36 -19.51
CA ASP A 138 12.85 20.01 -19.26
C ASP A 138 13.96 19.02 -18.83
N GLY A 139 13.59 17.77 -18.51
CA GLY A 139 14.53 16.75 -18.01
C GLY A 139 14.96 16.96 -16.56
N SER A 140 14.24 17.78 -15.78
CA SER A 140 14.56 18.08 -14.37
C SER A 140 14.29 16.92 -13.41
N GLY A 141 13.63 15.86 -13.87
CA GLY A 141 13.25 14.72 -13.03
C GLY A 141 11.98 14.95 -12.21
N LYS A 142 11.25 16.04 -12.44
CA LYS A 142 9.93 16.28 -11.88
C LYS A 142 8.88 15.45 -12.60
N LEU A 143 7.82 15.06 -11.89
CA LEU A 143 6.62 14.51 -12.51
C LEU A 143 5.63 15.63 -12.82
N SER A 144 4.93 15.45 -13.92
CA SER A 144 3.79 16.24 -14.36
C SER A 144 2.59 15.31 -14.44
N ILE A 145 1.59 15.63 -13.63
CA ILE A 145 0.39 14.83 -13.46
C ILE A 145 -0.76 15.64 -14.03
N PHE A 146 -1.49 15.04 -14.97
CA PHE A 146 -2.65 15.64 -15.60
C PHE A 146 -3.89 14.84 -15.25
N ALA A 147 -4.96 15.53 -14.86
CA ALA A 147 -6.23 14.93 -14.47
C ALA A 147 -7.43 15.74 -14.97
N ALA A 148 -8.60 15.12 -14.99
CA ALA A 148 -9.86 15.80 -15.24
C ALA A 148 -10.42 16.35 -13.91
N VAL A 149 -10.35 17.67 -13.72
CA VAL A 149 -10.72 18.33 -12.45
C VAL A 149 -11.52 19.59 -12.71
N SER A 150 -12.72 19.69 -12.13
CA SER A 150 -13.58 20.89 -12.14
C SER A 150 -13.84 21.44 -13.55
N GLY A 151 -14.15 20.56 -14.50
CA GLY A 151 -14.37 20.90 -15.91
C GLY A 151 -13.10 21.13 -16.74
N ASN A 152 -11.92 21.25 -16.11
CA ASN A 152 -10.64 21.28 -16.82
C ASN A 152 -10.24 19.86 -17.24
N VAL A 153 -10.15 19.63 -18.54
CA VAL A 153 -9.79 18.32 -19.12
C VAL A 153 -8.32 17.94 -18.94
N ASN A 154 -7.47 18.89 -18.53
CA ASN A 154 -6.02 18.74 -18.43
C ASN A 154 -5.46 19.54 -17.23
N TYR A 155 -6.08 19.37 -16.06
CA TYR A 155 -5.64 20.02 -14.82
C TYR A 155 -4.23 19.55 -14.45
N TYR A 156 -3.32 20.49 -14.18
CA TYR A 156 -1.90 20.24 -14.05
C TYR A 156 -1.42 20.27 -12.60
N VAL A 157 -0.67 19.24 -12.19
CA VAL A 157 0.08 19.19 -10.93
C VAL A 157 1.53 18.80 -11.20
N GLU A 158 2.47 19.54 -10.61
CA GLU A 158 3.89 19.27 -10.72
C GLU A 158 4.45 18.78 -9.37
N THR A 159 5.40 17.85 -9.41
CA THR A 159 6.14 17.40 -8.23
C THR A 159 7.50 18.08 -8.11
N THR A 160 8.14 17.96 -6.95
CA THR A 160 9.60 18.11 -6.87
C THR A 160 10.31 17.01 -7.67
N SER A 161 11.57 17.22 -8.05
CA SER A 161 12.36 16.20 -8.75
C SER A 161 12.47 14.91 -7.93
N LEU A 162 12.24 13.78 -8.57
CA LEU A 162 12.48 12.47 -7.97
C LEU A 162 13.99 12.17 -7.97
N PRO A 163 14.48 11.33 -7.04
CA PRO A 163 15.86 10.84 -7.07
C PRO A 163 16.02 9.70 -8.09
N LEU A 164 17.11 9.73 -8.88
CA LEU A 164 17.48 8.62 -9.75
C LEU A 164 17.86 7.39 -8.94
N ASN A 165 17.55 6.20 -9.49
CA ASN A 165 17.85 4.89 -8.93
C ASN A 165 17.28 4.64 -7.52
N ALA A 166 16.33 5.45 -7.08
CA ALA A 166 15.68 5.31 -5.79
C ALA A 166 14.16 5.31 -5.94
N TRP A 167 13.49 4.48 -5.13
CA TRP A 167 12.04 4.40 -5.09
C TRP A 167 11.43 5.66 -4.46
N SER A 168 10.44 6.20 -5.16
CA SER A 168 9.49 7.21 -4.67
C SER A 168 8.09 6.62 -4.70
N TYR A 169 7.25 6.93 -3.70
CA TYR A 169 5.86 6.47 -3.63
C TYR A 169 4.94 7.60 -4.08
N LEU A 170 4.13 7.34 -5.10
CA LEU A 170 3.12 8.28 -5.59
C LEU A 170 1.73 7.75 -5.23
N LYS A 171 0.86 8.62 -4.73
CA LYS A 171 -0.57 8.34 -4.53
C LYS A 171 -1.40 9.48 -5.11
N ILE A 172 -2.28 9.15 -6.05
CA ILE A 172 -3.22 10.08 -6.66
C ILE A 172 -4.63 9.57 -6.32
N TYR A 173 -5.47 10.41 -5.74
CA TYR A 173 -6.77 9.97 -5.26
C TYR A 173 -7.82 11.07 -5.34
N GLN A 174 -9.07 10.64 -5.39
CA GLN A 174 -10.23 11.50 -5.22
C GLN A 174 -11.08 10.97 -4.07
N SER A 175 -11.40 11.83 -3.10
CA SER A 175 -12.15 11.47 -1.89
C SER A 175 -13.34 12.38 -1.66
N PHE A 176 -14.44 11.84 -1.15
CA PHE A 176 -15.59 12.62 -0.71
C PHE A 176 -15.47 12.99 0.79
N MET A 177 -15.49 14.27 1.11
CA MET A 177 -15.40 14.80 2.48
C MET A 177 -16.20 16.10 2.58
N ASP A 178 -17.00 16.23 3.63
CA ASP A 178 -17.82 17.42 3.92
C ASP A 178 -18.73 17.83 2.75
N GLY A 179 -19.33 16.84 2.08
CA GLY A 179 -20.24 17.07 0.95
C GLY A 179 -19.53 17.41 -0.38
N LYS A 180 -18.19 17.35 -0.42
CA LYS A 180 -17.38 17.78 -1.56
C LYS A 180 -16.42 16.68 -2.01
N TYR A 181 -16.10 16.66 -3.30
CA TYR A 181 -15.03 15.82 -3.84
C TYR A 181 -13.70 16.58 -3.83
N TRP A 182 -12.64 15.92 -3.41
CA TRP A 182 -11.30 16.48 -3.34
C TRP A 182 -10.34 15.64 -4.17
N PHE A 183 -9.74 16.24 -5.20
CA PHE A 183 -8.61 15.64 -5.92
C PHE A 183 -7.33 15.91 -5.14
N SER A 184 -6.48 14.91 -4.97
CA SER A 184 -5.26 15.00 -4.18
C SER A 184 -4.12 14.19 -4.78
N VAL A 185 -2.91 14.72 -4.60
CA VAL A 185 -1.66 14.05 -4.97
C VAL A 185 -0.73 14.05 -3.77
N ASP A 186 -0.28 12.86 -3.39
CA ASP A 186 0.75 12.65 -2.39
C ASP A 186 2.03 12.13 -3.04
N LEU A 187 3.17 12.72 -2.68
CA LEU A 187 4.51 12.22 -3.00
C LEU A 187 5.24 11.84 -1.72
N ASN A 188 5.67 10.59 -1.63
CA ASN A 188 6.33 10.01 -0.44
C ASN A 188 5.52 10.26 0.85
N GLY A 189 4.20 10.16 0.76
CA GLY A 189 3.28 10.39 1.88
C GLY A 189 3.06 11.86 2.26
N ILE A 190 3.67 12.81 1.54
CA ILE A 190 3.36 14.25 1.68
C ILE A 190 2.24 14.58 0.72
N ASN A 191 1.13 15.14 1.19
CA ASN A 191 0.17 15.78 0.28
C ASN A 191 0.79 17.04 -0.31
N ILE A 192 1.15 16.97 -1.59
CA ILE A 192 1.75 18.10 -2.33
C ILE A 192 0.70 18.92 -3.05
N HIS A 193 -0.51 18.38 -3.21
CA HIS A 193 -1.62 19.04 -3.87
C HIS A 193 -2.95 18.52 -3.36
N ARG A 194 -3.90 19.44 -3.15
CA ARG A 194 -5.30 19.16 -2.88
C ARG A 194 -6.16 20.30 -3.43
N VAL A 195 -7.22 19.94 -4.15
CA VAL A 195 -8.19 20.90 -4.72
C VAL A 195 -9.60 20.31 -4.74
N GLU A 196 -10.60 21.15 -4.58
CA GLU A 196 -12.01 20.75 -4.73
C GLU A 196 -12.31 20.44 -6.20
N ASN A 197 -12.88 19.26 -6.47
CA ASN A 197 -13.39 18.86 -7.77
C ASN A 197 -14.91 19.01 -7.81
N ILE A 198 -15.40 20.14 -8.34
CA ILE A 198 -16.84 20.42 -8.42
C ILE A 198 -17.55 19.66 -9.56
N ASP A 199 -16.78 18.99 -10.42
CA ASP A 199 -17.28 18.19 -11.55
C ASP A 199 -16.68 16.77 -11.52
N ALA A 200 -16.79 16.12 -10.36
CA ALA A 200 -16.39 14.71 -10.21
C ALA A 200 -17.34 13.80 -11.00
N ARG A 201 -16.78 12.92 -11.84
CA ARG A 201 -17.52 11.97 -12.70
C ARG A 201 -17.00 10.55 -12.56
N ASP A 202 -17.86 9.59 -12.94
CA ASP A 202 -17.46 8.21 -13.16
C ASP A 202 -16.97 8.05 -14.60
N PHE A 203 -15.88 7.31 -14.80
CA PHE A 203 -15.29 7.05 -16.10
C PHE A 203 -15.35 5.56 -16.42
N LYS A 204 -16.22 5.17 -17.35
CA LYS A 204 -16.41 3.77 -17.73
C LYS A 204 -15.36 3.32 -18.75
N THR A 205 -15.02 2.03 -18.74
CA THR A 205 -14.12 1.38 -19.71
C THR A 205 -12.76 2.07 -19.83
N LEU A 206 -12.17 2.44 -18.68
CA LEU A 206 -10.94 3.21 -18.63
C LEU A 206 -9.73 2.30 -18.86
N LYS A 207 -8.94 2.56 -19.90
CA LYS A 207 -7.72 1.78 -20.20
C LYS A 207 -6.56 2.29 -19.37
N VAL A 208 -5.73 1.38 -18.88
CA VAL A 208 -4.58 1.69 -18.04
C VAL A 208 -3.29 1.22 -18.71
N TYR A 209 -2.41 2.17 -19.00
CA TYR A 209 -1.13 1.90 -19.65
C TYR A 209 0.04 2.19 -18.71
N ALA A 210 1.01 1.28 -18.63
CA ALA A 210 2.36 1.58 -18.18
C ALA A 210 3.10 2.21 -19.35
N SER A 211 3.28 3.54 -19.33
CA SER A 211 3.62 4.36 -20.49
C SER A 211 2.58 4.30 -21.62
N ASP A 212 2.07 5.47 -21.99
CA ASP A 212 1.06 5.64 -23.01
C ASP A 212 1.54 5.36 -24.45
N LEU A 213 0.64 5.51 -25.42
CA LEU A 213 0.88 5.25 -26.84
C LEU A 213 1.52 6.43 -27.57
N TRP A 214 1.40 7.64 -27.03
CA TRP A 214 1.66 8.89 -27.73
C TRP A 214 3.05 9.47 -27.44
N TYR A 215 3.55 9.25 -26.22
CA TYR A 215 4.82 9.77 -25.72
C TYR A 215 5.80 8.64 -25.46
N ALA A 216 7.09 8.94 -25.62
CA ALA A 216 8.16 7.99 -25.34
C ALA A 216 8.13 7.54 -23.87
N SER A 217 8.38 6.25 -23.63
CA SER A 217 8.46 5.71 -22.28
C SER A 217 9.60 6.33 -21.48
N GLN A 218 9.36 6.57 -20.19
CA GLN A 218 10.41 6.87 -19.23
C GLN A 218 11.25 5.62 -18.94
N GLU A 219 12.58 5.77 -18.93
CA GLU A 219 13.46 4.69 -18.46
C GLU A 219 13.34 4.56 -16.93
N GLY A 220 12.68 3.51 -16.47
CA GLY A 220 12.39 3.31 -15.06
C GLY A 220 11.53 2.07 -14.79
N LEU A 221 11.26 1.89 -13.51
CA LEU A 221 10.56 0.73 -12.96
C LEU A 221 9.36 1.19 -12.13
N ILE A 222 8.26 0.45 -12.22
CA ILE A 222 7.12 0.54 -11.31
C ILE A 222 7.07 -0.73 -10.44
N SER A 223 6.62 -0.58 -9.19
CA SER A 223 6.20 -1.69 -8.32
C SER A 223 4.99 -1.27 -7.47
N ASP A 224 4.30 -2.24 -6.87
CA ASP A 224 3.14 -2.02 -5.99
C ASP A 224 2.06 -1.09 -6.59
N LEU A 225 1.71 -1.29 -7.86
CA LEU A 225 0.65 -0.55 -8.53
C LEU A 225 -0.72 -1.03 -8.04
N LEU A 226 -1.47 -0.13 -7.42
CA LEU A 226 -2.86 -0.31 -7.02
C LEU A 226 -3.72 0.76 -7.70
N ILE A 227 -4.77 0.35 -8.38
CA ILE A 227 -5.83 1.21 -8.90
C ILE A 227 -7.16 0.61 -8.48
N ILE A 228 -7.88 1.30 -7.60
CA ILE A 228 -9.11 0.79 -7.01
C ILE A 228 -10.12 1.92 -6.77
N ASN A 229 -11.41 1.60 -6.89
CA ASN A 229 -12.49 2.49 -6.49
C ASN A 229 -12.59 2.56 -4.96
N GLY A 230 -12.89 3.74 -4.43
CA GLY A 230 -12.91 4.02 -2.99
C GLY A 230 -11.53 4.27 -2.39
N LYS A 231 -11.48 4.25 -1.06
CA LYS A 231 -10.29 4.56 -0.27
C LYS A 231 -9.56 3.28 0.11
N ALA A 232 -8.26 3.21 -0.18
CA ALA A 232 -7.39 2.18 0.38
C ALA A 232 -6.81 2.64 1.73
N GLU A 233 -7.21 1.98 2.81
CA GLU A 233 -6.85 2.29 4.19
C GLU A 233 -5.86 1.27 4.73
N TYR A 234 -4.61 1.70 4.93
CA TYR A 234 -3.55 0.85 5.45
C TYR A 234 -3.67 0.70 6.97
N ILE A 235 -4.04 -0.50 7.43
CA ILE A 235 -4.09 -0.90 8.83
C ILE A 235 -2.67 -1.18 9.37
N VAL A 236 -1.85 -1.84 8.55
CA VAL A 236 -0.41 -2.03 8.81
C VAL A 236 0.35 -1.50 7.60
N GLY A 237 1.17 -0.47 7.80
CA GLY A 237 2.03 0.07 6.75
C GLY A 237 3.17 -0.87 6.34
N ASN A 238 4.17 -0.34 5.64
CA ASN A 238 5.30 -1.12 5.12
C ASN A 238 6.33 -1.54 6.18
N MET A 239 6.20 -1.07 7.44
CA MET A 239 7.08 -1.52 8.52
C MET A 239 6.79 -2.98 8.89
N HIS A 240 7.85 -3.77 9.00
CA HIS A 240 7.77 -5.16 9.40
C HIS A 240 7.14 -5.27 10.78
N THR A 241 5.97 -5.91 10.85
CA THR A 241 5.17 -6.00 12.06
C THR A 241 5.13 -7.45 12.51
N PRO A 242 5.69 -7.80 13.67
CA PRO A 242 5.62 -9.16 14.18
C PRO A 242 4.19 -9.53 14.52
N LEU A 243 3.86 -10.79 14.24
CA LEU A 243 2.64 -11.44 14.71
C LEU A 243 2.77 -11.70 16.21
N ILE A 244 1.73 -11.33 16.96
CA ILE A 244 1.71 -11.47 18.42
C ILE A 244 0.31 -11.94 18.79
N ARG A 245 0.21 -13.06 19.50
CA ARG A 245 -1.08 -13.63 19.89
C ARG A 245 -1.96 -12.58 20.58
N GLY A 246 -3.21 -12.47 20.13
CA GLY A 246 -4.21 -11.57 20.69
C GLY A 246 -3.99 -10.09 20.37
N LYS A 247 -3.05 -9.72 19.50
CA LYS A 247 -2.77 -8.33 19.16
C LYS A 247 -3.82 -7.78 18.19
N ILE A 248 -4.68 -6.90 18.67
CA ILE A 248 -5.60 -6.14 17.82
C ILE A 248 -4.84 -4.98 17.14
N VAL A 249 -5.03 -4.81 15.84
CA VAL A 249 -4.38 -3.77 15.01
C VAL A 249 -5.38 -2.76 14.42
N ALA A 250 -6.67 -3.09 14.37
CA ALA A 250 -7.72 -2.15 14.02
C ALA A 250 -9.10 -2.59 14.51
N GLU A 251 -10.01 -1.63 14.59
CA GLU A 251 -11.45 -1.85 14.68
C GLU A 251 -12.12 -1.17 13.48
N ILE A 252 -12.93 -1.91 12.73
CA ILE A 252 -13.66 -1.43 11.56
C ILE A 252 -15.13 -1.29 12.01
N PRO A 253 -15.65 -0.06 12.16
CA PRO A 253 -17.00 0.11 12.72
C PRO A 253 -18.06 -0.57 11.86
N LYS A 254 -17.86 -0.62 10.55
CA LYS A 254 -18.70 -1.36 9.61
C LYS A 254 -17.89 -1.85 8.41
N LEU A 255 -17.78 -3.16 8.23
CA LEU A 255 -17.25 -3.79 7.02
C LEU A 255 -18.43 -4.04 6.07
N ASP A 256 -18.37 -3.49 4.87
CA ASP A 256 -19.43 -3.60 3.87
C ASP A 256 -19.45 -4.99 3.21
N LYS A 257 -20.49 -5.26 2.40
CA LYS A 257 -20.58 -6.48 1.60
C LYS A 257 -19.47 -6.57 0.55
N GLU A 258 -18.98 -5.43 0.06
CA GLU A 258 -17.88 -5.38 -0.89
C GLU A 258 -16.62 -4.91 -0.18
N TYR A 259 -15.54 -5.68 -0.31
CA TYR A 259 -14.26 -5.29 0.26
C TYR A 259 -13.10 -5.94 -0.48
N LEU A 260 -11.93 -5.33 -0.34
CA LEU A 260 -10.63 -5.88 -0.70
C LEU A 260 -9.72 -5.79 0.51
N ILE A 261 -9.18 -6.92 0.95
CA ILE A 261 -8.13 -7.01 1.95
C ILE A 261 -6.87 -7.52 1.25
N SER A 262 -5.74 -6.87 1.46
CA SER A 262 -4.44 -7.38 1.00
C SER A 262 -3.36 -7.11 2.03
N PHE A 263 -2.43 -8.05 2.17
CA PHE A 263 -1.25 -7.92 3.02
C PHE A 263 -0.12 -8.82 2.54
N ASP A 264 1.11 -8.51 2.96
CA ASP A 264 2.26 -9.39 2.77
C ASP A 264 2.58 -10.12 4.07
N VAL A 265 2.85 -11.42 3.99
CA VAL A 265 3.30 -12.26 5.10
C VAL A 265 4.67 -12.87 4.80
N ASN A 266 5.53 -12.92 5.83
CA ASN A 266 6.82 -13.61 5.78
C ASN A 266 6.94 -14.54 7.01
N PRO A 267 6.70 -15.85 6.83
CA PRO A 267 6.82 -16.83 7.91
C PRO A 267 8.29 -17.23 8.14
N ASN A 268 8.74 -17.20 9.39
CA ASN A 268 10.11 -17.58 9.76
C ASN A 268 10.30 -19.09 9.88
N LYS A 269 9.23 -19.84 10.19
CA LYS A 269 9.18 -21.31 10.30
C LYS A 269 7.75 -21.82 10.14
N PHE A 270 7.58 -23.10 9.83
CA PHE A 270 6.29 -23.78 9.90
C PHE A 270 6.34 -24.85 10.99
N VAL A 271 5.27 -24.96 11.78
CA VAL A 271 5.15 -25.88 12.90
C VAL A 271 3.79 -26.57 12.81
N VAL A 272 3.72 -27.84 13.21
CA VAL A 272 2.48 -28.62 13.27
C VAL A 272 1.51 -27.96 14.25
N GLY A 273 0.22 -27.90 13.88
CA GLY A 273 -0.85 -27.20 14.60
C GLY A 273 -1.32 -25.94 13.88
N TRP A 274 -2.50 -25.45 14.24
CA TRP A 274 -3.08 -24.23 13.67
C TRP A 274 -2.34 -22.99 14.19
N HIS A 275 -1.78 -22.19 13.28
CA HIS A 275 -1.02 -20.99 13.64
C HIS A 275 -1.62 -19.73 13.02
N SER A 276 -2.14 -18.83 13.85
CA SER A 276 -2.88 -17.63 13.44
C SER A 276 -2.00 -16.53 12.87
N VAL A 277 -2.46 -15.93 11.78
CA VAL A 277 -1.79 -14.84 11.06
C VAL A 277 -2.61 -13.56 11.13
N ILE A 278 -3.82 -13.56 10.58
CA ILE A 278 -4.72 -12.40 10.61
C ILE A 278 -6.14 -12.90 10.85
N HIS A 279 -6.89 -12.23 11.73
CA HIS A 279 -8.28 -12.58 12.00
C HIS A 279 -9.13 -11.33 12.09
N PHE A 280 -10.06 -11.17 11.16
CA PHE A 280 -11.14 -10.21 11.23
C PHE A 280 -12.36 -10.90 11.86
N THR A 281 -12.92 -10.36 12.94
CA THR A 281 -13.98 -11.02 13.72
C THR A 281 -14.93 -10.02 14.35
N THR A 282 -16.20 -10.40 14.53
CA THR A 282 -17.20 -9.61 15.27
C THR A 282 -17.28 -9.94 16.77
N GLY A 283 -16.49 -10.90 17.26
CA GLY A 283 -16.38 -11.10 18.72
C GLY A 283 -15.90 -12.48 19.18
N SER A 284 -16.18 -13.55 18.43
CA SER A 284 -15.75 -14.91 18.78
C SER A 284 -14.89 -15.56 17.68
N ASP A 285 -14.22 -16.67 18.00
CA ASP A 285 -13.44 -17.43 17.00
C ASP A 285 -14.29 -17.97 15.84
N GLY A 286 -15.58 -18.24 16.10
CA GLY A 286 -16.52 -18.75 15.11
C GLY A 286 -17.03 -17.69 14.14
N ASP A 287 -16.82 -16.41 14.45
CA ASP A 287 -17.29 -15.27 13.66
C ASP A 287 -16.21 -14.80 12.69
N ARG A 288 -15.92 -15.60 11.66
CA ARG A 288 -14.77 -15.40 10.77
C ARG A 288 -15.12 -14.46 9.61
N VAL A 289 -14.48 -13.29 9.57
CA VAL A 289 -14.80 -12.18 8.66
C VAL A 289 -13.58 -11.57 7.91
N PRO A 290 -12.69 -12.23 7.17
CA PRO A 290 -12.18 -13.62 7.19
C PRO A 290 -11.12 -13.86 8.30
N GLY A 291 -10.76 -15.13 8.52
CA GLY A 291 -9.61 -15.55 9.32
C GLY A 291 -8.58 -16.33 8.48
N ILE A 292 -7.30 -16.17 8.81
CA ILE A 292 -6.15 -16.74 8.10
C ILE A 292 -5.19 -17.37 9.10
N TRP A 293 -4.91 -18.67 8.89
CA TRP A 293 -3.95 -19.46 9.66
C TRP A 293 -3.00 -20.19 8.72
N PHE A 294 -1.82 -20.56 9.20
CA PHE A 294 -1.09 -21.68 8.60
C PHE A 294 -1.72 -23.00 9.04
N HIS A 295 -1.81 -23.92 8.08
CA HIS A 295 -2.50 -25.20 8.22
C HIS A 295 -1.81 -26.12 9.24
N GLU A 296 -2.60 -26.98 9.88
CA GLU A 296 -2.13 -27.81 11.00
C GLU A 296 -1.08 -28.86 10.65
N ASP A 297 -0.95 -29.21 9.37
CA ASP A 297 0.08 -30.15 8.91
C ASP A 297 1.50 -29.55 8.97
N GLY A 298 1.64 -28.25 9.18
CA GLY A 298 2.93 -27.56 9.25
C GLY A 298 3.69 -27.52 7.91
N ASN A 299 3.02 -27.74 6.76
CA ASN A 299 3.68 -27.74 5.46
C ASN A 299 3.85 -26.33 4.84
N GLY A 300 3.23 -25.31 5.45
CA GLY A 300 3.27 -23.92 4.98
C GLY A 300 2.08 -23.50 4.10
N GLY A 301 1.07 -24.34 3.95
CA GLY A 301 -0.22 -23.98 3.33
C GLY A 301 -1.03 -23.07 4.26
N LEU A 302 -1.80 -22.15 3.70
CA LEU A 302 -2.72 -21.30 4.45
C LEU A 302 -4.11 -21.93 4.49
N HIS A 303 -4.76 -21.82 5.63
CA HIS A 303 -6.19 -22.04 5.80
C HIS A 303 -6.87 -20.69 5.92
N ILE A 304 -7.69 -20.37 4.93
CA ILE A 304 -8.40 -19.08 4.85
C ILE A 304 -9.88 -19.38 4.94
N ALA A 305 -10.52 -18.89 6.00
CA ALA A 305 -11.94 -19.13 6.28
C ALA A 305 -12.73 -17.83 6.39
N ALA A 306 -13.97 -17.86 5.92
CA ALA A 306 -14.87 -16.71 5.99
C ALA A 306 -16.33 -17.16 6.06
N ALA A 307 -17.20 -16.24 6.48
CA ALA A 307 -18.64 -16.38 6.38
C ALA A 307 -19.12 -16.27 4.92
N ILE A 308 -19.41 -17.41 4.28
CA ILE A 308 -19.85 -17.50 2.88
C ILE A 308 -21.09 -18.40 2.79
N ASN A 309 -22.14 -17.97 2.09
CA ASN A 309 -23.36 -18.74 1.86
C ASN A 309 -24.04 -19.25 3.15
N GLY A 310 -23.99 -18.45 4.23
CA GLY A 310 -24.55 -18.82 5.54
C GLY A 310 -23.69 -19.78 6.37
N ASN A 311 -22.57 -20.28 5.83
CA ASN A 311 -21.57 -21.03 6.59
C ASN A 311 -20.51 -20.07 7.15
N THR A 312 -20.46 -19.91 8.47
CA THR A 312 -19.52 -19.00 9.16
C THR A 312 -18.06 -19.46 9.10
N ASN A 313 -17.81 -20.69 8.65
CA ASN A 313 -16.49 -21.29 8.56
C ASN A 313 -16.24 -21.95 7.18
N ARG A 314 -16.70 -21.33 6.10
CA ARG A 314 -16.36 -21.79 4.74
C ARG A 314 -14.88 -21.50 4.49
N TYR A 315 -14.08 -22.54 4.27
CA TYR A 315 -12.63 -22.40 4.15
C TYR A 315 -12.03 -22.91 2.84
N PHE A 316 -10.83 -22.43 2.54
CA PHE A 316 -9.98 -22.92 1.48
C PHE A 316 -8.55 -23.13 2.00
N ASN A 317 -7.95 -24.27 1.67
CA ASN A 317 -6.55 -24.57 1.97
C ASN A 317 -5.70 -24.31 0.73
N THR A 318 -4.67 -23.49 0.85
CA THR A 318 -3.77 -23.15 -0.26
C THR A 318 -2.65 -24.18 -0.41
N LYS A 319 -1.95 -24.14 -1.56
CA LYS A 319 -0.60 -24.73 -1.65
C LYS A 319 0.35 -24.00 -0.69
N PRO A 320 1.45 -24.64 -0.24
CA PRO A 320 2.45 -24.01 0.61
C PRO A 320 3.06 -22.75 0.02
N ILE A 321 3.28 -21.74 0.87
CA ILE A 321 4.10 -20.57 0.56
C ILE A 321 5.52 -20.69 1.14
N GLY A 322 6.45 -19.87 0.67
CA GLY A 322 7.86 -19.98 1.03
C GLY A 322 8.20 -19.46 2.42
N ILE A 323 9.01 -20.20 3.17
CA ILE A 323 9.67 -19.76 4.41
C ILE A 323 10.67 -18.62 4.12
N ASN A 324 10.77 -17.64 5.01
CA ASN A 324 11.65 -16.47 4.89
C ASN A 324 11.46 -15.69 3.57
N LYS A 325 10.26 -15.77 2.97
CA LYS A 325 9.90 -15.09 1.73
C LYS A 325 8.58 -14.35 1.93
N TRP A 326 8.54 -13.12 1.44
CA TRP A 326 7.30 -12.36 1.36
C TRP A 326 6.35 -13.01 0.34
N SER A 327 5.13 -13.29 0.77
CA SER A 327 4.02 -13.68 -0.10
C SER A 327 2.86 -12.72 0.14
N ASN A 328 2.26 -12.23 -0.95
CA ASN A 328 1.08 -11.39 -0.90
C ASN A 328 -0.19 -12.24 -0.89
N ILE A 329 -1.10 -11.92 0.03
CA ILE A 329 -2.40 -12.56 0.18
C ILE A 329 -3.46 -11.50 -0.08
N GLU A 330 -4.36 -11.77 -1.03
CA GLU A 330 -5.48 -10.91 -1.37
C GLU A 330 -6.78 -11.67 -1.16
N ILE A 331 -7.72 -11.07 -0.45
CA ILE A 331 -9.06 -11.61 -0.21
C ILE A 331 -10.06 -10.53 -0.60
N SER A 332 -11.02 -10.87 -1.45
CA SER A 332 -12.03 -9.91 -1.88
C SER A 332 -13.43 -10.51 -1.93
N GLN A 333 -14.41 -9.63 -1.73
CA GLN A 333 -15.80 -9.88 -2.07
C GLN A 333 -16.28 -8.71 -2.93
N THR A 334 -16.74 -9.00 -4.15
CA THR A 334 -17.13 -7.96 -5.11
C THR A 334 -18.46 -8.30 -5.77
N LEU A 335 -19.30 -7.31 -6.01
CA LEU A 335 -20.54 -7.48 -6.77
C LEU A 335 -20.21 -7.51 -8.28
N LYS A 336 -20.43 -8.67 -8.92
CA LYS A 336 -20.26 -8.84 -10.37
C LYS A 336 -21.61 -9.09 -11.02
N GLY A 337 -22.12 -8.07 -11.71
CA GLY A 337 -23.49 -8.10 -12.22
C GLY A 337 -24.50 -8.14 -11.06
N ALA A 338 -25.21 -9.26 -10.91
CA ALA A 338 -26.22 -9.45 -9.87
C ALA A 338 -25.76 -10.35 -8.71
N VAL A 339 -24.53 -10.86 -8.74
CA VAL A 339 -24.03 -11.82 -7.74
C VAL A 339 -22.76 -11.33 -7.06
N TYR A 340 -22.64 -11.59 -5.76
CA TYR A 340 -21.37 -11.38 -5.06
C TYR A 340 -20.44 -12.56 -5.30
N VAL A 341 -19.17 -12.28 -5.55
CA VAL A 341 -18.13 -13.30 -5.75
C VAL A 341 -17.03 -13.07 -4.74
N TYR A 342 -16.75 -14.09 -3.94
CA TYR A 342 -15.64 -14.13 -2.99
C TYR A 342 -14.43 -14.75 -3.67
N THR A 343 -13.26 -14.12 -3.58
CA THR A 343 -12.03 -14.63 -4.20
C THR A 343 -10.82 -14.55 -3.27
N ILE A 344 -9.87 -15.45 -3.49
CA ILE A 344 -8.56 -15.43 -2.83
C ILE A 344 -7.49 -15.45 -3.93
N LYS A 345 -6.51 -14.54 -3.83
CA LYS A 345 -5.29 -14.59 -4.63
C LYS A 345 -4.05 -14.71 -3.75
N ILE A 346 -3.05 -15.40 -4.28
CA ILE A 346 -1.72 -15.54 -3.68
C ILE A 346 -0.71 -15.11 -4.73
N ASN A 347 0.09 -14.07 -4.44
CA ASN A 347 1.09 -13.53 -5.37
C ASN A 347 0.53 -13.24 -6.78
N GLU A 348 -0.63 -12.57 -6.84
CA GLU A 348 -1.41 -12.23 -8.05
C GLU A 348 -2.15 -13.40 -8.72
N GLU A 349 -1.89 -14.66 -8.32
CA GLU A 349 -2.57 -15.84 -8.86
C GLU A 349 -3.90 -16.08 -8.13
N MET A 350 -5.02 -16.15 -8.86
CA MET A 350 -6.32 -16.51 -8.29
C MET A 350 -6.34 -18.00 -7.95
N VAL A 351 -6.41 -18.32 -6.66
CA VAL A 351 -6.40 -19.70 -6.16
C VAL A 351 -7.78 -20.19 -5.73
N PHE A 352 -8.72 -19.27 -5.49
CA PHE A 352 -10.09 -19.59 -5.09
C PHE A 352 -11.08 -18.54 -5.59
N SER A 353 -12.29 -18.99 -5.98
CA SER A 353 -13.42 -18.16 -6.37
C SER A 353 -14.72 -18.89 -6.07
N GLU A 354 -15.66 -18.24 -5.39
CA GLU A 354 -16.98 -18.80 -5.08
C GLU A 354 -18.05 -17.71 -5.10
N ILE A 355 -19.24 -18.04 -5.63
CA ILE A 355 -20.40 -17.15 -5.58
C ILE A 355 -20.97 -17.15 -4.16
N ASN A 356 -21.12 -15.97 -3.55
CA ASN A 356 -21.75 -15.79 -2.24
C ASN A 356 -23.16 -15.18 -2.40
N ASN A 357 -24.19 -16.03 -2.35
CA ASN A 357 -25.58 -15.60 -2.45
C ASN A 357 -26.12 -14.98 -1.15
N GLN A 358 -25.37 -15.07 -0.05
CA GLN A 358 -25.74 -14.52 1.26
C GLN A 358 -24.69 -13.53 1.77
N ALA A 359 -24.14 -12.71 0.86
CA ALA A 359 -23.22 -11.64 1.25
C ALA A 359 -23.90 -10.63 2.19
N GLN A 360 -23.23 -10.34 3.30
CA GLN A 360 -23.71 -9.46 4.38
C GLN A 360 -22.63 -8.47 4.80
N TYR A 361 -23.05 -7.38 5.45
CA TYR A 361 -22.13 -6.46 6.12
C TYR A 361 -21.92 -6.93 7.57
N PHE A 362 -20.88 -6.43 8.21
CA PHE A 362 -20.54 -6.75 9.59
C PHE A 362 -20.24 -5.47 10.35
N ASP A 363 -20.84 -5.32 11.53
CA ASP A 363 -20.60 -4.18 12.40
C ASP A 363 -19.50 -4.52 13.43
N ASN A 364 -18.72 -3.53 13.84
CA ASN A 364 -17.71 -3.63 14.90
C ASN A 364 -16.67 -4.76 14.70
N VAL A 365 -16.12 -4.87 13.49
CA VAL A 365 -15.14 -5.92 13.17
C VAL A 365 -13.79 -5.57 13.78
N LYS A 366 -13.26 -6.44 14.63
CA LYS A 366 -11.89 -6.36 15.15
C LYS A 366 -10.92 -7.05 14.22
N VAL A 367 -9.73 -6.48 14.05
CA VAL A 367 -8.66 -7.04 13.21
C VAL A 367 -7.49 -7.41 14.10
N TYR A 368 -7.15 -8.69 14.17
CA TYR A 368 -6.03 -9.23 14.91
C TYR A 368 -4.84 -9.54 13.99
N ALA A 369 -3.63 -9.21 14.42
CA ALA A 369 -2.37 -9.69 13.86
C ALA A 369 -1.88 -10.90 14.67
N SER A 370 -2.56 -12.02 14.46
CA SER A 370 -2.68 -13.22 15.28
C SER A 370 -3.75 -13.11 16.36
N ASP A 371 -4.74 -13.99 16.26
CA ASP A 371 -5.91 -14.04 17.16
C ASP A 371 -5.53 -14.50 18.58
N PRO A 372 -6.42 -14.37 19.57
CA PRO A 372 -6.16 -14.82 20.94
C PRO A 372 -6.41 -16.32 21.18
N TRP A 373 -6.96 -17.06 20.21
CA TRP A 373 -7.49 -18.41 20.40
C TRP A 373 -6.52 -19.51 19.96
N TYR A 374 -5.73 -19.27 18.92
CA TYR A 374 -4.78 -20.22 18.35
C TYR A 374 -3.33 -19.83 18.63
N GLU A 375 -2.40 -20.76 18.37
CA GLU A 375 -0.97 -20.49 18.45
C GLU A 375 -0.59 -19.37 17.46
N VAL A 376 0.39 -18.54 17.80
CA VAL A 376 0.83 -17.46 16.92
C VAL A 376 1.79 -18.01 15.87
N GLN A 377 1.58 -17.66 14.61
CA GLN A 377 2.57 -17.93 13.57
C GLN A 377 3.84 -17.09 13.82
N ASP A 378 4.99 -17.75 13.87
CA ASP A 378 6.29 -17.06 13.88
C ASP A 378 6.56 -16.43 12.51
N GLY A 379 6.45 -15.11 12.45
CA GLY A 379 6.58 -14.36 11.21
C GLY A 379 6.26 -12.89 11.34
N LEU A 380 6.33 -12.22 10.19
CA LEU A 380 6.10 -10.79 10.04
C LEU A 380 4.98 -10.54 9.03
N ILE A 381 4.21 -9.49 9.24
CA ILE A 381 3.29 -8.93 8.24
C ILE A 381 3.65 -7.47 7.93
N LYS A 382 3.26 -7.01 6.73
CA LYS A 382 3.31 -5.59 6.33
C LYS A 382 2.27 -5.33 5.25
N ASN A 383 2.07 -4.05 4.92
CA ASN A 383 1.19 -3.61 3.83
C ASN A 383 -0.25 -4.14 3.95
N LEU A 384 -0.76 -4.39 5.16
CA LEU A 384 -2.16 -4.74 5.38
C LEU A 384 -3.02 -3.51 5.11
N PHE A 385 -3.82 -3.57 4.06
CA PHE A 385 -4.82 -2.56 3.76
C PHE A 385 -6.20 -3.15 3.55
N LEU A 386 -7.20 -2.32 3.78
CA LEU A 386 -8.61 -2.56 3.48
C LEU A 386 -9.09 -1.49 2.49
N CYS A 387 -9.76 -1.92 1.43
CA CYS A 387 -10.66 -1.06 0.66
C CYS A 387 -12.09 -1.53 0.93
N ASN A 388 -12.89 -0.68 1.58
CA ASN A 388 -14.21 -1.04 2.09
C ASN A 388 -15.30 -0.38 1.25
N GLY A 389 -16.27 -1.16 0.77
CA GLY A 389 -17.37 -0.69 -0.06
C GLY A 389 -16.93 0.08 -1.32
N PRO A 390 -16.01 -0.44 -2.17
CA PRO A 390 -15.53 0.28 -3.36
C PRO A 390 -16.67 0.67 -4.33
N SER A 391 -17.79 -0.06 -4.25
CA SER A 391 -18.99 0.21 -5.04
C SER A 391 -20.07 1.01 -4.30
N SER A 392 -19.92 1.24 -2.99
CA SER A 392 -20.92 1.89 -2.15
C SER A 392 -21.05 3.37 -2.48
N ASN A 393 -22.28 3.88 -2.44
CA ASN A 393 -22.58 5.31 -2.56
C ASN A 393 -22.76 5.97 -1.17
N VAL A 394 -22.54 5.22 -0.09
CA VAL A 394 -22.66 5.69 1.29
C VAL A 394 -21.26 5.80 1.86
N GLN A 395 -20.96 6.96 2.47
CA GLN A 395 -19.71 7.16 3.18
C GLN A 395 -19.64 6.22 4.39
N LEU A 396 -18.69 5.28 4.35
CA LEU A 396 -18.43 4.36 5.44
C LEU A 396 -17.45 4.98 6.45
N PRO A 397 -17.59 4.69 7.75
CA PRO A 397 -16.64 5.14 8.75
C PRO A 397 -15.27 4.47 8.50
N SER A 398 -14.20 5.26 8.57
CA SER A 398 -12.84 4.76 8.49
C SER A 398 -12.52 3.76 9.61
N PRO A 399 -11.71 2.72 9.34
CA PRO A 399 -11.15 1.87 10.38
C PRO A 399 -10.40 2.70 11.42
N VAL A 400 -10.66 2.41 12.69
CA VAL A 400 -9.90 2.90 13.82
C VAL A 400 -8.66 2.02 13.94
N ILE A 401 -7.53 2.49 13.38
CA ILE A 401 -6.25 1.79 13.48
C ILE A 401 -5.82 1.82 14.96
N LEU A 402 -5.71 0.64 15.56
CA LEU A 402 -5.29 0.53 16.95
C LEU A 402 -3.79 0.73 17.01
N PRO A 403 -3.31 1.71 17.78
CA PRO A 403 -1.92 2.09 17.64
C PRO A 403 -0.95 1.11 18.35
N ARG A 404 0.36 1.26 18.10
CA ARG A 404 1.39 0.31 18.56
C ARG A 404 1.90 0.66 19.96
N ASP A 405 2.05 -0.34 20.82
CA ASP A 405 2.65 -0.18 22.16
C ASP A 405 4.17 -0.09 22.14
N PHE A 406 4.78 -0.62 21.08
CA PHE A 406 6.21 -0.59 20.85
C PHE A 406 6.52 -0.68 19.35
N ILE A 407 7.73 -0.25 19.00
CA ILE A 407 8.34 -0.42 17.68
C ILE A 407 9.64 -1.20 17.88
N ASN A 408 9.89 -2.17 17.00
CA ASN A 408 11.14 -2.91 16.94
C ASN A 408 11.38 -3.27 15.47
N ASP A 409 12.00 -2.35 14.73
CA ASP A 409 12.28 -2.49 13.30
C ASP A 409 13.80 -2.45 13.06
N ALA A 410 14.35 -3.60 12.67
CA ALA A 410 15.77 -3.76 12.36
C ALA A 410 16.13 -3.22 10.97
N SER A 411 15.14 -2.87 10.14
CA SER A 411 15.34 -2.52 8.73
C SER A 411 16.17 -1.25 8.58
N GLU A 412 17.08 -1.27 7.61
CA GLU A 412 17.84 -0.08 7.22
C GLU A 412 17.00 0.81 6.28
N MET A 413 16.93 2.09 6.61
CA MET A 413 16.12 3.09 5.90
C MET A 413 17.00 4.29 5.53
N ILE A 414 16.79 4.79 4.31
CA ILE A 414 17.32 6.10 3.91
C ILE A 414 16.52 7.18 4.62
N ILE A 415 17.20 8.16 5.20
CA ILE A 415 16.56 9.32 5.82
C ILE A 415 15.93 10.16 4.71
N LYS A 416 14.61 10.30 4.72
CA LYS A 416 13.82 11.00 3.69
C LYS A 416 12.80 11.91 4.38
N ARG A 417 12.65 13.13 3.87
CA ARG A 417 11.75 14.13 4.46
C ARG A 417 10.32 13.59 4.50
N ASN A 418 9.59 13.85 5.58
CA ASN A 418 8.24 13.33 5.83
C ASN A 418 8.13 11.80 5.78
N ASN A 419 9.13 11.07 6.24
CA ASN A 419 9.01 9.61 6.32
C ASN A 419 8.30 9.21 7.62
N LEU A 420 6.97 9.22 7.62
CA LEU A 420 6.15 8.70 8.72
C LEU A 420 6.28 7.18 8.77
N VAL A 421 6.99 6.66 9.78
CA VAL A 421 7.23 5.23 9.92
C VAL A 421 6.20 4.57 10.83
N ALA A 422 5.66 5.28 11.82
CA ALA A 422 4.67 4.71 12.74
C ALA A 422 3.75 5.76 13.37
N THR A 423 2.68 5.30 14.02
CA THR A 423 1.90 6.09 14.99
C THR A 423 1.68 5.26 16.25
N MET A 424 2.05 5.82 17.40
CA MET A 424 1.94 5.21 18.74
C MET A 424 0.66 5.69 19.44
N VAL A 425 0.02 4.83 20.23
CA VAL A 425 -1.29 5.15 20.89
C VAL A 425 -1.03 6.17 21.95
N LEU A 426 0.06 5.87 22.64
CA LEU A 426 0.42 6.33 23.93
C LEU A 426 1.93 6.18 23.95
N LEU A 427 2.62 7.29 24.00
CA LEU A 427 3.97 7.33 24.56
C LEU A 427 3.78 7.57 26.06
N LYS A 428 4.08 6.56 26.88
CA LYS A 428 3.93 6.68 28.33
C LYS A 428 4.96 7.68 28.88
N THR A 429 4.70 8.20 30.08
CA THR A 429 5.65 8.97 30.90
C THR A 429 7.00 8.28 31.05
N GLN A 430 7.05 6.94 30.98
CA GLN A 430 8.28 6.18 30.87
C GLN A 430 8.40 5.57 29.48
N PHE A 431 9.45 5.94 28.74
CA PHE A 431 9.69 5.43 27.40
C PHE A 431 11.17 5.42 27.02
N SER A 432 11.56 4.47 26.17
CA SER A 432 12.85 4.49 25.49
C SER A 432 12.67 4.61 23.99
N VAL A 433 13.59 5.34 23.35
CA VAL A 433 13.76 5.42 21.89
C VAL A 433 15.21 5.10 21.61
N SER A 434 15.48 4.13 20.74
CA SER A 434 16.82 3.85 20.27
C SER A 434 16.86 3.59 18.79
N PHE A 435 17.93 4.02 18.12
CA PHE A 435 18.21 3.71 16.73
C PHE A 435 19.69 3.92 16.44
N GLU A 436 20.16 3.40 15.32
CA GLU A 436 21.51 3.69 14.81
C GLU A 436 21.42 4.66 13.64
N LEU A 437 22.30 5.65 13.63
CA LEU A 437 22.37 6.72 12.63
C LEU A 437 23.73 6.71 11.94
N LYS A 438 23.72 6.75 10.61
CA LYS A 438 24.93 6.92 9.78
C LYS A 438 24.77 8.14 8.87
N PRO A 439 25.26 9.32 9.27
CA PRO A 439 25.22 10.51 8.41
C PRO A 439 26.25 10.40 7.29
N THR A 440 25.91 10.82 6.07
CA THR A 440 26.82 10.75 4.91
C THR A 440 27.35 12.12 4.49
N LEU A 441 26.74 13.21 4.94
CA LEU A 441 27.15 14.57 4.62
C LEU A 441 26.55 15.59 5.62
N TYR A 442 27.33 16.57 6.06
CA TYR A 442 26.81 17.72 6.82
C TYR A 442 26.52 18.91 5.91
N LYS A 443 25.46 19.64 6.22
CA LYS A 443 25.02 20.83 5.50
C LYS A 443 24.60 21.91 6.49
N THR A 444 24.76 23.17 6.10
CA THR A 444 24.22 24.31 6.85
C THR A 444 22.70 24.35 6.74
N GLY A 445 22.02 24.82 7.79
CA GLY A 445 20.57 24.73 7.96
C GLY A 445 20.13 23.51 8.76
N TRP A 446 18.90 23.53 9.25
CA TRP A 446 18.34 22.44 10.06
C TRP A 446 18.04 21.21 9.20
N HIS A 447 18.63 20.07 9.59
CA HIS A 447 18.47 18.80 8.87
C HIS A 447 17.90 17.72 9.81
N SER A 448 16.65 17.34 9.58
CA SER A 448 15.90 16.41 10.42
C SER A 448 16.34 14.97 10.22
N VAL A 449 16.48 14.25 11.33
CA VAL A 449 16.85 12.84 11.42
C VAL A 449 15.69 12.01 11.92
N PHE A 450 15.08 12.42 13.04
CA PHE A 450 14.06 11.65 13.72
C PHE A 450 13.13 12.58 14.50
N HIS A 451 11.82 12.35 14.45
CA HIS A 451 10.89 13.22 15.14
C HIS A 451 9.63 12.48 15.58
N MET A 452 9.35 12.53 16.87
CA MET A 452 8.11 12.05 17.48
C MET A 452 7.24 13.23 17.90
N THR A 453 6.00 13.28 17.43
CA THR A 453 5.10 14.44 17.57
C THR A 453 3.64 14.03 17.75
N ILE A 454 2.87 14.79 18.52
CA ILE A 454 1.40 14.65 18.62
C ILE A 454 0.64 15.27 17.44
N GLY A 455 1.34 15.94 16.51
CA GLY A 455 0.74 16.34 15.25
C GLY A 455 1.41 17.51 14.54
N GLN A 456 2.04 18.44 15.28
CA GLN A 456 2.61 19.66 14.72
C GLN A 456 4.14 19.75 14.96
N ASN A 457 4.74 20.87 14.60
CA ASN A 457 6.18 21.07 14.66
C ASN A 457 6.64 21.56 16.05
N LEU A 458 5.99 22.60 16.57
CA LEU A 458 6.39 23.34 17.77
C LEU A 458 5.23 24.11 18.45
N GLU A 459 3.99 23.79 18.13
CA GLU A 459 2.84 24.59 18.51
C GLU A 459 2.39 24.27 19.95
N ASN A 460 2.56 23.03 20.39
CA ASN A 460 2.03 22.50 21.64
C ASN A 460 3.07 21.68 22.42
N TYR A 461 2.85 21.57 23.73
CA TYR A 461 3.60 20.63 24.56
C TYR A 461 3.31 19.20 24.10
N GLY A 462 4.34 18.52 23.62
CA GLY A 462 4.29 17.19 23.05
C GLY A 462 4.54 17.12 21.53
N ASP A 463 4.68 18.27 20.87
CA ASP A 463 5.07 18.28 19.46
C ASP A 463 6.52 17.84 19.26
N ARG A 464 7.38 17.93 20.30
CA ARG A 464 8.75 17.38 20.31
C ARG A 464 8.88 16.30 21.39
N ASN A 465 8.90 15.01 21.02
CA ASN A 465 8.92 13.87 21.97
C ASN A 465 9.75 12.63 21.56
N PRO A 466 11.04 12.72 21.16
CA PRO A 466 11.84 13.91 20.90
C PRO A 466 11.85 14.27 19.40
N GLY A 467 12.39 15.42 19.07
CA GLY A 467 12.88 15.74 17.73
C GLY A 467 14.41 15.83 17.69
N ILE A 468 15.01 15.38 16.59
CA ILE A 468 16.45 15.25 16.42
C ILE A 468 16.85 15.78 15.05
N TRP A 469 17.74 16.77 15.04
CA TRP A 469 18.32 17.37 13.84
C TRP A 469 19.85 17.39 13.94
N PHE A 470 20.52 17.59 12.81
CA PHE A 470 21.84 18.19 12.83
C PHE A 470 21.74 19.71 12.97
N ASN A 471 22.67 20.28 13.75
CA ASN A 471 22.71 21.70 14.04
C ASN A 471 22.85 22.53 12.77
N ASN A 472 22.25 23.72 12.76
CA ASN A 472 22.16 24.56 11.56
C ASN A 472 23.50 25.14 11.08
N ASP A 473 24.54 25.08 11.91
CA ASP A 473 25.90 25.57 11.60
C ASP A 473 26.69 24.61 10.69
N GLY A 474 26.14 23.43 10.35
CA GLY A 474 26.83 22.43 9.55
C GLY A 474 27.97 21.72 10.29
N SER A 475 28.07 21.89 11.61
CA SER A 475 29.14 21.31 12.44
C SER A 475 29.08 19.80 12.57
N GLY A 476 27.96 19.16 12.19
CA GLY A 476 27.74 17.73 12.42
C GLY A 476 27.35 17.40 13.87
N LYS A 477 27.08 18.39 14.71
CA LYS A 477 26.53 18.19 16.07
C LYS A 477 25.04 17.87 15.99
N LEU A 478 24.55 16.99 16.86
CA LEU A 478 23.12 16.73 16.99
C LEU A 478 22.47 17.76 17.89
N HIS A 479 21.33 18.27 17.44
CA HIS A 479 20.40 19.07 18.22
C HIS A 479 19.19 18.19 18.55
N VAL A 480 18.97 17.95 19.84
CA VAL A 480 17.91 17.08 20.34
C VAL A 480 16.95 17.95 21.15
N ALA A 481 15.72 18.08 20.67
CA ALA A 481 14.66 18.86 21.31
C ALA A 481 13.53 17.96 21.83
N PHE A 482 12.89 18.40 22.91
CA PHE A 482 11.90 17.64 23.65
C PHE A 482 11.00 18.55 24.50
N SER A 483 9.82 18.05 24.82
CA SER A 483 8.87 18.71 25.72
C SER A 483 9.23 18.38 27.17
N ILE A 484 9.79 19.34 27.90
CA ILE A 484 10.24 19.18 29.30
C ILE A 484 9.81 20.37 30.15
N ASN A 485 9.28 20.11 31.34
CA ASN A 485 8.93 21.11 32.35
C ASN A 485 8.04 22.25 31.80
N GLY A 486 7.03 21.93 31.00
CA GLY A 486 6.15 22.91 30.35
C GLY A 486 6.73 23.63 29.13
N ASN A 487 8.03 23.49 28.83
CA ASN A 487 8.64 23.99 27.60
C ASN A 487 8.51 22.95 26.48
N ASN A 488 7.80 23.29 25.41
CA ASN A 488 7.58 22.40 24.25
C ASN A 488 8.78 22.29 23.29
N ASN A 489 9.84 23.06 23.52
CA ASN A 489 11.06 23.11 22.71
C ASN A 489 12.34 23.15 23.58
N TYR A 490 12.36 22.46 24.72
CA TYR A 490 13.62 22.35 25.46
C TYR A 490 14.60 21.55 24.62
N PHE A 491 15.86 21.97 24.53
CA PHE A 491 16.84 21.25 23.71
C PHE A 491 18.23 21.17 24.36
N PHE A 492 19.04 20.25 23.86
CA PHE A 492 20.49 20.32 23.99
C PHE A 492 21.16 20.03 22.65
N THR A 493 22.39 20.52 22.49
CA THR A 493 23.24 20.23 21.32
C THR A 493 24.47 19.44 21.79
N THR A 494 24.85 18.39 21.06
CA THR A 494 26.05 17.61 21.39
C THR A 494 27.32 18.46 21.32
N LYS A 495 28.32 18.13 22.14
CA LYS A 495 29.60 18.86 22.16
C LYS A 495 30.44 18.62 20.91
N SER A 496 30.39 17.40 20.39
CA SER A 496 31.15 16.95 19.23
C SER A 496 30.23 16.54 18.08
N SER A 497 30.78 16.59 16.88
CA SER A 497 30.14 16.05 15.69
C SER A 497 30.04 14.53 15.76
N LEU A 498 29.03 13.97 15.09
CA LEU A 498 29.04 12.55 14.79
C LEU A 498 30.09 12.26 13.69
N PRO A 499 30.61 11.03 13.60
CA PRO A 499 31.44 10.62 12.47
C PRO A 499 30.58 10.41 11.20
N LEU A 500 31.09 10.84 10.05
CA LEU A 500 30.46 10.56 8.76
C LEU A 500 30.72 9.12 8.35
N ASN A 501 29.74 8.50 7.68
CA ASN A 501 29.79 7.14 7.15
C ASN A 501 30.00 6.03 8.20
N GLU A 502 29.86 6.35 9.48
CA GLU A 502 29.92 5.42 10.60
C GLU A 502 28.59 5.37 11.35
N TRP A 503 28.25 4.21 11.90
CA TRP A 503 27.05 4.04 12.71
C TRP A 503 27.28 4.58 14.11
N SER A 504 26.41 5.50 14.54
CA SER A 504 26.32 5.97 15.91
C SER A 504 25.00 5.52 16.53
N LYS A 505 25.04 4.86 17.67
CA LYS A 505 23.86 4.45 18.43
C LYS A 505 23.36 5.62 19.26
N ILE A 506 22.09 5.97 19.10
CA ILE A 506 21.41 7.01 19.86
C ILE A 506 20.37 6.33 20.73
N GLU A 507 20.38 6.63 22.03
CA GLU A 507 19.38 6.15 22.97
C GLU A 507 18.84 7.31 23.78
N ILE A 508 17.52 7.45 23.85
CA ILE A 508 16.83 8.47 24.61
C ILE A 508 15.89 7.77 25.56
N LEU A 509 15.94 8.13 26.83
CA LEU A 509 15.15 7.52 27.90
C LEU A 509 14.46 8.60 28.71
N GLN A 510 13.20 8.36 29.05
CA GLN A 510 12.54 9.04 30.17
C GLN A 510 12.16 7.98 31.19
N ARG A 511 12.77 8.01 32.39
CA ARG A 511 12.58 6.98 33.43
C ARG A 511 12.27 7.61 34.77
N LEU A 512 11.54 6.90 35.64
CA LEU A 512 11.35 7.32 37.02
C LEU A 512 12.57 6.94 37.87
N GLN A 513 13.20 7.91 38.51
CA GLN A 513 14.35 7.69 39.39
C GLN A 513 14.19 8.53 40.67
N PHE A 514 14.17 7.87 41.83
CA PHE A 514 13.95 8.52 43.13
C PHE A 514 12.73 9.46 43.16
N SER A 515 11.60 8.98 42.60
CA SER A 515 10.32 9.71 42.53
C SER A 515 10.30 10.94 41.61
N VAL A 516 11.33 11.14 40.78
CA VAL A 516 11.40 12.20 39.76
C VAL A 516 11.63 11.55 38.40
N TYR A 517 10.93 12.02 37.36
CA TYR A 517 11.22 11.57 36.00
C TYR A 517 12.51 12.22 35.50
N VAL A 518 13.41 11.40 34.97
CA VAL A 518 14.70 11.84 34.42
C VAL A 518 14.70 11.54 32.94
N PHE A 519 14.89 12.60 32.14
CA PHE A 519 15.17 12.50 30.71
C PHE A 519 16.69 12.38 30.51
N GLU A 520 17.10 11.44 29.68
CA GLU A 520 18.50 11.12 29.43
C GLU A 520 18.74 10.82 27.95
N VAL A 521 19.86 11.32 27.42
CA VAL A 521 20.33 10.97 26.08
C VAL A 521 21.70 10.35 26.16
N ARG A 522 21.86 9.21 25.49
CA ARG A 522 23.12 8.49 25.31
C ARG A 522 23.51 8.46 23.84
N LEU A 523 24.81 8.62 23.60
CA LEU A 523 25.44 8.45 22.30
C LEU A 523 26.53 7.38 22.45
N ASN A 524 26.43 6.29 21.70
CA ASN A 524 27.32 5.13 21.81
C ASN A 524 27.48 4.69 23.26
N GLU A 525 26.35 4.43 23.94
CA GLU A 525 26.26 3.99 25.34
C GLU A 525 26.69 5.02 26.40
N LYS A 526 27.32 6.13 26.00
CA LYS A 526 27.75 7.20 26.90
C LYS A 526 26.63 8.22 27.11
N VAL A 527 26.28 8.51 28.37
CA VAL A 527 25.37 9.61 28.72
C VAL A 527 25.99 10.95 28.31
N VAL A 528 25.30 11.69 27.45
CA VAL A 528 25.72 13.01 26.95
C VAL A 528 24.84 14.15 27.49
N PHE A 529 23.63 13.83 27.95
CA PHE A 529 22.70 14.81 28.52
C PHE A 529 21.76 14.13 29.53
N THR A 530 21.43 14.84 30.60
CA THR A 530 20.41 14.43 31.58
C THR A 530 19.72 15.63 32.21
N ILE A 531 18.43 15.53 32.49
CA ILE A 531 17.65 16.55 33.18
C ILE A 531 16.41 15.95 33.87
N ASN A 532 15.99 16.55 34.97
CA ASN A 532 14.73 16.22 35.64
C ASN A 532 13.54 16.83 34.88
N ASN A 533 12.54 16.02 34.56
CA ASN A 533 11.26 16.42 33.98
C ASN A 533 10.15 16.28 35.03
N ASN A 534 9.84 17.37 35.72
CA ASN A 534 8.76 17.46 36.70
C ASN A 534 7.36 17.58 36.07
N ASP A 535 7.29 17.75 34.74
CA ASP A 535 6.04 17.76 33.95
C ASP A 535 6.08 16.69 32.85
N ALA A 536 6.53 15.49 33.23
CA ALA A 536 6.45 14.33 32.35
C ALA A 536 4.99 13.92 32.15
N ARG A 537 4.58 13.74 30.88
CA ARG A 537 3.20 13.40 30.52
C ARG A 537 3.15 12.18 29.62
N ASP A 538 1.98 11.55 29.61
CA ASP A 538 1.58 10.61 28.58
C ASP A 538 1.14 11.39 27.33
N PHE A 539 1.54 10.94 26.14
CA PHE A 539 1.14 11.56 24.88
C PHE A 539 0.39 10.58 24.00
N LYS A 540 -0.75 10.99 23.46
CA LYS A 540 -1.56 10.15 22.58
C LYS A 540 -1.29 10.43 21.11
N ASN A 541 -1.51 9.44 20.25
CA ASN A 541 -1.39 9.55 18.79
C ASN A 541 -0.03 10.10 18.32
N VAL A 542 1.06 9.61 18.92
CA VAL A 542 2.41 10.10 18.63
C VAL A 542 2.88 9.54 17.28
N LYS A 543 2.97 10.40 16.28
CA LYS A 543 3.55 10.11 14.97
C LYS A 543 5.06 10.00 15.09
N VAL A 544 5.65 8.98 14.47
CA VAL A 544 7.08 8.73 14.47
C VAL A 544 7.63 8.92 13.05
N TYR A 545 8.52 9.88 12.88
CA TYR A 545 9.14 10.21 11.61
C TYR A 545 10.63 9.88 11.61
N VAL A 546 11.14 9.32 10.51
CA VAL A 546 12.58 9.28 10.18
C VAL A 546 12.85 10.44 9.22
N SER A 547 13.05 11.62 9.81
CA SER A 547 12.99 12.95 9.18
C SER A 547 11.58 13.48 9.00
N ASP A 548 11.34 14.60 9.66
CA ASP A 548 10.04 15.22 9.78
C ASP A 548 9.57 15.91 8.47
N PRO A 549 8.30 16.33 8.37
CA PRO A 549 7.79 17.07 7.22
C PRO A 549 8.29 18.52 7.12
N TRP A 550 8.77 19.12 8.20
CA TRP A 550 8.99 20.58 8.32
C TRP A 550 10.39 21.03 7.90
N TYR A 551 11.41 20.20 8.13
CA TYR A 551 12.81 20.52 7.83
C TYR A 551 13.39 19.62 6.74
N ASN A 552 14.55 19.99 6.21
CA ASN A 552 15.24 19.20 5.20
C ASN A 552 15.69 17.86 5.79
N ALA A 553 15.69 16.79 4.99
CA ALA A 553 16.21 15.51 5.45
C ALA A 553 17.73 15.53 5.54
N GLN A 554 18.24 15.02 6.65
CA GLN A 554 19.67 14.76 6.80
C GLN A 554 20.12 13.67 5.82
N PRO A 555 21.15 13.88 4.98
CA PRO A 555 21.76 12.80 4.22
C PRO A 555 22.32 11.72 5.15
N GLY A 556 21.79 10.51 5.04
CA GLY A 556 22.20 9.39 5.87
C GLY A 556 21.24 8.22 5.87
N LEU A 557 21.54 7.25 6.72
CA LEU A 557 20.77 6.04 6.94
C LEU A 557 20.43 5.91 8.42
N VAL A 558 19.26 5.34 8.71
CA VAL A 558 18.83 4.93 10.05
C VAL A 558 18.48 3.45 10.03
N LYS A 559 18.77 2.71 11.09
CA LYS A 559 18.32 1.33 11.27
C LYS A 559 18.06 1.02 12.74
N ASN A 560 17.52 -0.17 13.02
CA ASN A 560 17.33 -0.67 14.39
C ASN A 560 16.49 0.28 15.26
N ILE A 561 15.41 0.83 14.69
CA ILE A 561 14.48 1.70 15.42
C ILE A 561 13.71 0.86 16.43
N LYS A 562 13.88 1.19 17.70
CA LYS A 562 13.15 0.60 18.81
C LYS A 562 12.52 1.69 19.66
N ILE A 563 11.23 1.57 19.92
CA ILE A 563 10.49 2.45 20.83
C ILE A 563 9.73 1.57 21.81
N THR A 564 9.92 1.75 23.11
CA THR A 564 9.21 0.98 24.14
C THR A 564 8.66 1.89 25.22
N ASN A 565 7.48 1.55 25.73
CA ASN A 565 6.88 2.16 26.93
C ASN A 565 7.32 1.48 28.25
N SER A 566 8.23 0.51 28.14
CA SER A 566 8.83 -0.23 29.25
C SER A 566 10.33 0.02 29.24
N ILE A 567 10.84 0.53 30.36
CA ILE A 567 12.26 0.70 30.66
C ILE A 567 12.55 0.04 31.99
#